data_AF-A0A2E0U8Y7-F1
#
_entry.id   AF-A0A2E0U8Y7-F1
#
_cell.length_a   1.000
_cell.length_b   1.000
_cell.length_c   1.000
_cell.angle_alpha   90.00
_cell.angle_beta   90.00
_cell.angle_gamma   90.00
#
_symmetry.space_group_name_H-M   'P 1'
#
loop_
_entity.id
_entity.type
_entity.pdbx_description
1 polymer ?
#
loop_
_entity_poly.entity_id
_entity_poly.type
_entity_poly.pdbx_seq_one_letter_code
_entity_poly.pdbx_strand_id
1 'polypeptide(L)'
;MFYEKHCSKLVTDMTQVVVAVGLVTITSNYIRISNSDISLLRNPDFWHRSVLLGLTILFAAYHLLIYAADSKTSAKGDTNWGRSSETAIGVIFLFLIDLLGLAAMGAMFGVLAIGQPSPEALNEVFSLNWRTLAWLAGLAATWHVLITIWHLVAESKLMAWLTHLGFAGAHICLVILALASDGPNGIGLPMPAWTIGFALVIVAIYITRGRRVLQQSIAIARAAN
;
A
#
# COMPACT_ATOMS: atom_id res chain seq x y z
N MET A 1 22.69 -7.14 11.08
CA MET A 1 22.71 -5.83 11.80
C MET A 1 21.58 -5.80 12.86
N PHE A 2 21.60 -4.96 13.91
CA PHE A 2 20.58 -4.99 14.99
C PHE A 2 19.15 -4.84 14.45
N TYR A 3 18.89 -3.81 13.64
CA TYR A 3 17.58 -3.54 13.06
C TYR A 3 17.08 -4.70 12.18
N GLU A 4 17.91 -5.15 11.25
CA GLU A 4 17.62 -6.30 10.38
C GLU A 4 17.31 -7.57 11.18
N LYS A 5 18.08 -7.84 12.25
CA LYS A 5 17.94 -9.06 13.06
C LYS A 5 16.72 -9.03 13.99
N HIS A 6 16.36 -7.86 14.51
CA HIS A 6 15.36 -7.73 15.57
C HIS A 6 14.11 -6.95 15.16
N CYS A 7 14.27 -5.83 14.45
CA CYS A 7 13.16 -4.96 14.07
C CYS A 7 12.49 -5.40 12.77
N SER A 8 13.24 -5.81 11.75
CA SER A 8 12.69 -6.16 10.44
C SER A 8 11.72 -7.34 10.52
N LYS A 9 12.06 -8.37 11.30
CA LYS A 9 11.13 -9.48 11.55
C LYS A 9 9.83 -8.99 12.21
N LEU A 10 9.95 -8.17 13.26
CA LEU A 10 8.80 -7.63 13.98
C LEU A 10 7.89 -6.79 13.06
N VAL A 11 8.47 -5.93 12.21
CA VAL A 11 7.72 -5.11 11.25
C VAL A 11 7.02 -6.01 10.21
N THR A 12 7.69 -7.04 9.71
CA THR A 12 7.07 -8.01 8.78
C THR A 12 5.88 -8.69 9.43
N ASP A 13 6.03 -9.18 10.66
CA ASP A 13 4.97 -9.84 11.43
C ASP A 13 3.80 -8.87 11.68
N MET A 14 4.08 -7.63 12.08
CA MET A 14 3.05 -6.59 12.26
C MET A 14 2.33 -6.24 10.96
N THR A 15 3.05 -6.18 9.83
CA THR A 15 2.45 -5.95 8.51
C THR A 15 1.46 -7.05 8.18
N GLN A 16 1.83 -8.32 8.40
CA GLN A 16 0.94 -9.46 8.17
C GLN A 16 -0.31 -9.37 9.05
N VAL A 17 -0.16 -8.99 10.32
CA VAL A 17 -1.30 -8.80 11.23
C VAL A 17 -2.22 -7.67 10.74
N VAL A 18 -1.68 -6.51 10.38
CA VAL A 18 -2.48 -5.38 9.88
C VAL A 18 -3.25 -5.77 8.62
N VAL A 19 -2.59 -6.43 7.67
CA VAL A 19 -3.20 -6.91 6.42
C VAL A 19 -4.27 -7.96 6.71
N ALA A 20 -3.99 -8.95 7.56
CA ALA A 20 -4.93 -10.00 7.91
C ALA A 20 -6.17 -9.44 8.63
N VAL A 21 -5.98 -8.58 9.64
CA VAL A 21 -7.08 -7.94 10.38
C VAL A 21 -7.91 -7.07 9.45
N GLY A 22 -7.28 -6.23 8.61
CA GLY A 22 -7.98 -5.40 7.62
C GLY A 22 -8.79 -6.23 6.63
N LEU A 23 -8.17 -7.27 6.07
CA LEU A 23 -8.82 -8.22 5.16
C LEU A 23 -10.02 -8.90 5.79
N VAL A 24 -9.85 -9.54 6.95
CA VAL A 24 -10.92 -10.26 7.64
C VAL A 24 -12.06 -9.31 8.00
N THR A 25 -11.74 -8.12 8.53
CA THR A 25 -12.77 -7.15 8.95
C THR A 25 -13.60 -6.69 7.76
N ILE A 26 -12.96 -6.29 6.66
CA ILE A 26 -13.67 -5.74 5.50
C ILE A 26 -14.41 -6.84 4.75
N THR A 27 -13.76 -7.97 4.46
CA THR A 27 -14.43 -9.08 3.76
C THR A 27 -15.60 -9.64 4.54
N SER A 28 -15.49 -9.75 5.88
CA SER A 28 -16.62 -10.16 6.73
C SER A 28 -17.80 -9.19 6.63
N ASN A 29 -17.54 -7.87 6.57
CA ASN A 29 -18.60 -6.89 6.38
C ASN A 29 -19.24 -7.01 5.00
N TYR A 30 -18.46 -7.23 3.94
CA TYR A 30 -18.96 -7.42 2.57
C TYR A 30 -19.86 -8.66 2.49
N ILE A 31 -19.40 -9.79 3.05
CA ILE A 31 -20.17 -11.04 3.09
C ILE A 31 -21.45 -10.84 3.90
N ARG A 32 -21.36 -10.27 5.11
CA ARG A 32 -22.52 -10.05 5.97
C ARG A 32 -23.59 -9.21 5.28
N ILE A 33 -23.20 -8.10 4.66
CA ILE A 33 -24.13 -7.17 4.00
C ILE A 33 -24.72 -7.80 2.74
N SER A 34 -23.91 -8.50 1.94
CA SER A 34 -24.39 -9.19 0.73
C SER A 34 -25.31 -10.38 1.06
N ASN A 35 -25.10 -11.04 2.20
CA ASN A 35 -25.99 -12.09 2.69
C ASN A 35 -27.32 -11.53 3.21
N SER A 36 -27.33 -10.31 3.75
CA SER A 36 -28.58 -9.66 4.17
C SER A 36 -29.41 -9.14 2.99
N ASP A 37 -28.76 -8.75 1.89
CA ASP A 37 -29.45 -8.32 0.67
C ASP A 37 -28.62 -8.64 -0.58
N ILE A 38 -29.03 -9.67 -1.32
CA ILE A 38 -28.32 -10.13 -2.51
C ILE A 38 -28.42 -9.15 -3.70
N SER A 39 -29.40 -8.23 -3.68
CA SER A 39 -29.57 -7.26 -4.75
C SER A 39 -28.38 -6.28 -4.82
N LEU A 40 -27.66 -6.10 -3.71
CA LEU A 40 -26.44 -5.28 -3.62
C LEU A 40 -25.30 -5.82 -4.51
N LEU A 41 -25.30 -7.11 -4.84
CA LEU A 41 -24.33 -7.67 -5.79
C LEU A 41 -24.53 -7.17 -7.23
N ARG A 42 -25.69 -6.57 -7.53
CA ARG A 42 -25.95 -5.93 -8.83
C ARG A 42 -25.54 -4.46 -8.85
N ASN A 43 -25.17 -3.88 -7.69
CA ASN A 43 -24.71 -2.50 -7.61
C ASN A 43 -23.31 -2.38 -8.26
N PRO A 44 -23.11 -1.52 -9.29
CA PRO A 44 -21.79 -1.30 -9.88
C PRO A 44 -20.73 -0.86 -8.87
N ASP A 45 -21.12 -0.07 -7.86
CA ASP A 45 -20.20 0.43 -6.83
C ASP A 45 -19.68 -0.69 -5.94
N PHE A 46 -20.46 -1.76 -5.72
CA PHE A 46 -20.00 -2.96 -5.02
C PHE A 46 -18.77 -3.55 -5.70
N TRP A 47 -18.84 -3.75 -7.01
CA TRP A 47 -17.75 -4.32 -7.79
C TRP A 47 -16.57 -3.37 -7.90
N HIS A 48 -16.84 -2.07 -8.11
CA HIS A 48 -15.79 -1.06 -8.16
C HIS A 48 -15.01 -1.01 -6.85
N ARG A 49 -15.72 -0.99 -5.70
CA ARG A 49 -15.07 -1.00 -4.39
C ARG A 49 -14.33 -2.31 -4.10
N SER A 50 -14.85 -3.43 -4.57
CA SER A 50 -14.16 -4.74 -4.50
C SER A 50 -12.87 -4.76 -5.32
N VAL A 51 -12.86 -4.15 -6.51
CA VAL A 51 -11.63 -3.97 -7.32
C VAL A 51 -10.62 -3.11 -6.57
N LEU A 52 -11.04 -1.99 -5.99
CA LEU A 52 -10.15 -1.13 -5.19
C LEU A 52 -9.59 -1.88 -3.98
N LEU A 53 -10.40 -2.72 -3.30
CA LEU A 53 -9.94 -3.59 -2.23
C LEU A 53 -8.88 -4.59 -2.72
N GLY A 54 -9.13 -5.24 -3.86
CA GLY A 54 -8.13 -6.10 -4.52
C GLY A 54 -6.81 -5.38 -4.80
N LEU A 55 -6.88 -4.14 -5.28
CA LEU A 55 -5.70 -3.31 -5.53
C LEU A 55 -4.98 -2.91 -4.23
N THR A 56 -5.69 -2.58 -3.16
CA THR A 56 -5.11 -2.32 -1.83
C THR A 56 -4.40 -3.57 -1.28
N ILE A 57 -4.97 -4.76 -1.48
CA ILE A 57 -4.35 -6.02 -1.09
C ILE A 57 -3.05 -6.25 -1.88
N LEU A 58 -3.07 -6.04 -3.20
CA LEU A 58 -1.86 -6.14 -4.02
C LEU A 58 -0.79 -5.14 -3.59
N PHE A 59 -1.17 -3.90 -3.28
CA PHE A 59 -0.24 -2.90 -2.77
C PHE A 59 0.41 -3.32 -1.43
N ALA A 60 -0.39 -3.82 -0.48
CA ALA A 60 0.13 -4.30 0.80
C ALA A 60 0.99 -5.56 0.65
N ALA A 61 0.60 -6.48 -0.25
CA ALA A 61 1.35 -7.68 -0.57
C ALA A 61 2.71 -7.36 -1.21
N TYR A 62 2.78 -6.31 -2.05
CA TYR A 62 4.06 -5.81 -2.58
C TYR A 62 5.01 -5.42 -1.45
N HIS A 63 4.55 -4.66 -0.47
CA HIS A 63 5.41 -4.26 0.66
C HIS A 63 5.92 -5.48 1.43
N LEU A 64 5.04 -6.42 1.79
CA LEU A 64 5.41 -7.67 2.47
C LEU A 64 6.49 -8.43 1.71
N LEU A 65 6.29 -8.61 0.40
CA LEU A 65 7.19 -9.34 -0.49
C LEU A 65 8.56 -8.68 -0.56
N ILE A 66 8.61 -7.37 -0.77
CA ILE A 66 9.86 -6.63 -0.88
C ILE A 66 10.60 -6.58 0.45
N TYR A 67 9.91 -6.33 1.55
CA TYR A 67 10.53 -6.26 2.86
C TYR A 67 11.13 -7.62 3.29
N ALA A 68 10.42 -8.72 3.00
CA ALA A 68 10.93 -10.08 3.20
C ALA A 68 12.10 -10.44 2.25
N ALA A 69 12.13 -9.90 1.04
CA ALA A 69 13.22 -10.12 0.10
C ALA A 69 14.46 -9.28 0.45
N ASP A 70 14.29 -7.99 0.78
CA ASP A 70 15.36 -7.06 1.14
C ASP A 70 16.06 -7.51 2.44
N SER A 71 15.32 -8.02 3.43
CA SER A 71 15.89 -8.58 4.66
C SER A 71 16.76 -9.83 4.44
N LYS A 72 16.61 -10.54 3.32
CA LYS A 72 17.40 -11.74 2.98
C LYS A 72 18.62 -11.46 2.10
N THR A 73 18.72 -10.27 1.51
CA THR A 73 19.78 -9.95 0.53
C THR A 73 20.98 -9.21 1.13
N SER A 74 21.06 -9.19 2.46
CA SER A 74 22.08 -8.60 3.33
C SER A 74 23.43 -8.37 2.62
N ALA A 75 23.81 -7.11 2.46
CA ALA A 75 25.05 -6.57 1.86
C ALA A 75 25.17 -6.50 0.32
N LYS A 76 24.29 -7.11 -0.49
CA LYS A 76 24.30 -6.95 -1.97
C LYS A 76 23.05 -6.26 -2.55
N GLY A 77 22.01 -6.05 -1.74
CA GLY A 77 20.74 -5.44 -2.12
C GLY A 77 20.76 -3.91 -2.36
N ASP A 78 19.57 -3.32 -2.44
CA ASP A 78 19.36 -1.87 -2.62
C ASP A 78 19.77 -1.04 -1.39
N THR A 79 19.73 -1.67 -0.22
CA THR A 79 20.12 -1.13 1.07
C THR A 79 21.53 -1.59 1.43
N ASN A 80 22.45 -0.63 1.49
CA ASN A 80 23.60 -0.80 2.35
C ASN A 80 23.07 -0.57 3.76
N TRP A 81 22.48 -1.59 4.39
CA TRP A 81 22.19 -1.53 5.83
C TRP A 81 23.50 -1.12 6.49
N GLY A 82 23.61 0.16 6.83
CA GLY A 82 24.89 0.81 6.97
C GLY A 82 25.55 0.32 8.24
N ARG A 83 26.74 -0.26 8.13
CA ARG A 83 27.67 -0.37 9.27
C ARG A 83 27.96 1.00 9.91
N SER A 84 27.59 2.10 9.26
CA SER A 84 27.70 3.51 9.66
C SER A 84 26.51 4.06 10.45
N SER A 85 25.31 3.51 10.32
CA SER A 85 24.06 4.11 10.84
C SER A 85 23.46 3.37 12.04
N GLU A 86 24.24 2.55 12.76
CA GLU A 86 23.82 1.82 13.97
C GLU A 86 23.68 2.72 15.22
N THR A 87 23.34 4.01 15.04
CA THR A 87 22.98 4.85 16.19
C THR A 87 21.62 4.41 16.72
N ALA A 88 21.46 4.40 18.04
CA ALA A 88 20.16 4.08 18.66
C ALA A 88 19.03 4.99 18.13
N ILE A 89 19.34 6.27 17.89
CA ILE A 89 18.39 7.24 17.31
C ILE A 89 17.99 6.84 15.89
N GLY A 90 18.94 6.42 15.04
CA GLY A 90 18.65 5.94 13.69
C GLY A 90 17.74 4.71 13.69
N VAL A 91 18.01 3.74 14.56
CA VAL A 91 17.17 2.54 14.74
C VAL A 91 15.74 2.92 15.16
N ILE A 92 15.60 3.80 16.16
CA ILE A 92 14.29 4.28 16.62
C ILE A 92 13.54 4.98 15.48
N PHE A 93 14.22 5.86 14.74
CA PHE A 93 13.59 6.62 13.67
C PHE A 93 13.12 5.73 12.51
N LEU A 94 13.94 4.78 12.07
CA LEU A 94 13.56 3.79 11.06
C LEU A 94 12.36 2.95 11.51
N PHE A 95 12.31 2.58 12.79
CA PHE A 95 11.19 1.81 13.33
C PHE A 95 9.90 2.65 13.36
N LEU A 96 9.96 3.90 13.78
CA LEU A 96 8.80 4.81 13.77
C LEU A 96 8.28 5.07 12.35
N ILE A 97 9.17 5.20 11.36
CA ILE A 97 8.77 5.34 9.95
C ILE A 97 8.01 4.10 9.48
N ASP A 98 8.50 2.90 9.79
CA ASP A 98 7.81 1.66 9.44
C ASP A 98 6.42 1.59 10.09
N LEU A 99 6.29 1.98 11.36
CA LEU A 99 4.98 2.06 12.04
C LEU A 99 4.02 3.05 11.36
N LEU A 100 4.51 4.20 10.91
CA LEU A 100 3.70 5.15 10.15
C LEU A 100 3.31 4.59 8.77
N GLY A 101 4.21 3.84 8.12
CA GLY A 101 3.93 3.13 6.89
C GLY A 101 2.83 2.08 7.08
N LEU A 102 2.92 1.28 8.15
CA LEU A 102 1.88 0.33 8.56
C LEU A 102 0.54 1.03 8.79
N ALA A 103 0.53 2.16 9.50
CA ALA A 103 -0.67 2.94 9.74
C ALA A 103 -1.30 3.46 8.45
N ALA A 104 -0.49 3.95 7.50
CA ALA A 104 -0.97 4.40 6.20
C ALA A 104 -1.61 3.25 5.39
N MET A 105 -0.99 2.07 5.36
CA MET A 105 -1.58 0.87 4.73
C MET A 105 -2.87 0.43 5.43
N GLY A 106 -2.87 0.38 6.76
CA GLY A 106 -4.06 0.07 7.56
C GLY A 106 -5.21 1.05 7.29
N ALA A 107 -4.90 2.34 7.17
CA ALA A 107 -5.88 3.36 6.83
C ALA A 107 -6.47 3.17 5.42
N MET A 108 -5.73 2.65 4.45
CA MET A 108 -6.28 2.35 3.12
C MET A 108 -7.39 1.30 3.20
N PHE A 109 -7.21 0.28 4.03
CA PHE A 109 -8.29 -0.67 4.35
C PHE A 109 -9.46 0.07 5.00
N GLY A 110 -9.20 0.94 5.98
CA GLY A 110 -10.23 1.78 6.62
C GLY A 110 -11.05 2.64 5.64
N VAL A 111 -10.43 3.21 4.61
CA VAL A 111 -11.11 4.00 3.57
C VAL A 111 -12.10 3.15 2.74
N LEU A 112 -11.83 1.85 2.60
CA LEU A 112 -12.69 0.89 1.91
C LEU A 112 -13.66 0.15 2.83
N ALA A 113 -13.59 0.39 4.13
CA ALA A 113 -14.48 -0.21 5.09
C ALA A 113 -15.91 0.32 4.89
N ILE A 114 -16.87 -0.60 4.96
CA ILE A 114 -18.30 -0.29 4.93
C ILE A 114 -18.86 -0.42 6.35
N GLY A 115 -19.65 0.58 6.75
CA GLY A 115 -20.37 0.58 8.04
C GLY A 115 -21.62 -0.32 8.01
N GLN A 116 -22.34 -0.39 9.13
CA GLN A 116 -23.66 -1.02 9.13
C GLN A 116 -24.65 -0.12 8.37
N PRO A 117 -25.35 -0.64 7.35
CA PRO A 117 -26.37 0.14 6.65
C PRO A 117 -27.46 0.60 7.62
N SER A 118 -27.94 1.84 7.51
CA SER A 118 -29.31 2.11 7.96
C SER A 118 -30.26 1.43 6.95
N PRO A 119 -31.43 0.95 7.39
CA PRO A 119 -32.40 0.32 6.48
C PRO A 119 -32.80 1.21 5.29
N GLU A 120 -32.70 2.52 5.46
CA GLU A 120 -33.08 3.53 4.46
C GLU A 120 -31.96 3.85 3.45
N ALA A 121 -30.71 3.51 3.75
CA ALA A 121 -29.53 3.84 2.94
C ALA A 121 -28.76 2.62 2.44
N LEU A 122 -29.40 1.44 2.37
CA LEU A 122 -28.79 0.17 1.92
C LEU A 122 -28.06 0.29 0.57
N ASN A 123 -28.60 1.07 -0.37
CA ASN A 123 -28.00 1.29 -1.68
C ASN A 123 -26.76 2.21 -1.66
N GLU A 124 -26.56 3.00 -0.61
CA GLU A 124 -25.43 3.95 -0.48
C GLU A 124 -24.23 3.36 0.25
N VAL A 125 -24.37 2.17 0.84
CA VAL A 125 -23.34 1.51 1.65
C VAL A 125 -22.03 1.30 0.89
N PHE A 126 -22.15 0.95 -0.40
CA PHE A 126 -21.01 0.75 -1.28
C PHE A 126 -20.61 2.00 -2.06
N SER A 127 -21.34 3.12 -1.90
CA SER A 127 -21.11 4.33 -2.69
C SER A 127 -19.66 4.78 -2.64
N LEU A 128 -19.14 5.10 -3.82
CA LEU A 128 -17.81 5.65 -4.00
C LEU A 128 -17.93 7.12 -4.40
N ASN A 129 -17.07 7.93 -3.81
CA ASN A 129 -16.94 9.33 -4.17
C ASN A 129 -15.47 9.66 -4.44
N TRP A 130 -15.23 10.78 -5.11
CA TRP A 130 -13.89 11.24 -5.44
C TRP A 130 -12.99 11.43 -4.23
N ARG A 131 -13.58 11.82 -3.09
CA ARG A 131 -12.85 11.93 -1.81
C ARG A 131 -12.28 10.59 -1.36
N THR A 132 -13.02 9.49 -1.54
CA THR A 132 -12.55 8.13 -1.23
C THR A 132 -11.36 7.75 -2.10
N LEU A 133 -11.42 8.06 -3.40
CA LEU A 133 -10.32 7.80 -4.33
C LEU A 133 -9.08 8.66 -4.01
N ALA A 134 -9.29 9.95 -3.69
CA ALA A 134 -8.23 10.85 -3.25
C ALA A 134 -7.56 10.35 -1.96
N TRP A 135 -8.32 9.86 -0.98
CA TRP A 135 -7.76 9.27 0.24
C TRP A 135 -6.92 8.03 -0.03
N LEU A 136 -7.39 7.11 -0.89
CA LEU A 136 -6.61 5.92 -1.25
C LEU A 136 -5.27 6.25 -1.90
N ALA A 137 -5.29 7.13 -2.90
CA ALA A 137 -4.04 7.57 -3.54
C ALA A 137 -3.18 8.39 -2.59
N GLY A 138 -3.77 9.22 -1.74
CA GLY A 138 -3.06 10.03 -0.74
C GLY A 138 -2.32 9.16 0.26
N LEU A 139 -2.97 8.15 0.81
CA LEU A 139 -2.35 7.21 1.75
C LEU A 139 -1.26 6.35 1.08
N ALA A 140 -1.46 5.92 -0.16
CA ALA A 140 -0.41 5.24 -0.94
C ALA A 140 0.79 6.17 -1.20
N ALA A 141 0.55 7.45 -1.53
CA ALA A 141 1.59 8.46 -1.67
C ALA A 141 2.35 8.67 -0.36
N THR A 142 1.63 8.84 0.76
CA THR A 142 2.21 8.95 2.11
C THR A 142 3.10 7.76 2.42
N TRP A 143 2.63 6.54 2.14
CA TRP A 143 3.44 5.35 2.31
C TRP A 143 4.73 5.40 1.49
N HIS A 144 4.67 5.79 0.21
CA HIS A 144 5.87 5.91 -0.62
C HIS A 144 6.83 7.00 -0.14
N VAL A 145 6.32 8.13 0.35
CA VAL A 145 7.14 9.20 0.96
C VAL A 145 7.85 8.68 2.20
N LEU A 146 7.13 7.97 3.08
CA LEU A 146 7.71 7.37 4.28
C LEU A 146 8.83 6.38 3.93
N ILE A 147 8.62 5.50 2.95
CA ILE A 147 9.68 4.58 2.51
C ILE A 147 10.85 5.31 1.83
N THR A 148 10.60 6.43 1.16
CA THR A 148 11.67 7.29 0.62
C THR A 148 12.53 7.83 1.77
N ILE A 149 11.90 8.38 2.82
CA ILE A 149 12.59 8.88 4.02
C ILE A 149 13.34 7.73 4.70
N TRP A 150 12.72 6.56 4.81
CA TRP A 150 13.34 5.35 5.36
C TRP A 150 14.64 5.03 4.62
N HIS A 151 14.61 5.01 3.27
CA HIS A 151 15.80 4.74 2.47
C HIS A 151 16.88 5.80 2.60
N LEU A 152 16.51 7.08 2.78
CA LEU A 152 17.46 8.17 3.02
C LEU A 152 18.17 7.98 4.35
N VAL A 153 17.44 7.66 5.43
CA VAL A 153 18.02 7.43 6.77
C VAL A 153 18.84 6.14 6.81
N ALA A 154 18.42 5.12 6.07
CA ALA A 154 19.16 3.87 5.91
C ALA A 154 20.34 3.97 4.94
N GLU A 155 20.69 5.17 4.44
CA GLU A 155 21.79 5.40 3.50
C GLU A 155 21.76 4.47 2.27
N SER A 156 20.55 4.22 1.77
CA SER A 156 20.33 3.33 0.63
C SER A 156 20.84 3.93 -0.68
N LYS A 157 21.01 3.09 -1.71
CA LYS A 157 21.43 3.55 -3.04
C LYS A 157 20.46 4.60 -3.58
N LEU A 158 20.98 5.56 -4.33
CA LEU A 158 20.22 6.65 -4.97
C LEU A 158 18.94 6.16 -5.67
N MET A 159 19.06 5.09 -6.46
CA MET A 159 17.94 4.51 -7.20
C MET A 159 16.86 3.92 -6.29
N ALA A 160 17.20 3.48 -5.08
CA ALA A 160 16.24 2.93 -4.14
C ALA A 160 15.24 4.02 -3.70
N TRP A 161 15.70 5.17 -3.23
CA TRP A 161 14.77 6.21 -2.80
C TRP A 161 14.13 6.96 -3.98
N LEU A 162 14.83 7.17 -5.10
CA LEU A 162 14.25 7.83 -6.28
C LEU A 162 13.06 7.06 -6.86
N THR A 163 13.10 5.72 -6.85
CA THR A 163 11.95 4.93 -7.33
C THR A 163 10.72 5.12 -6.43
N HIS A 164 10.88 5.12 -5.10
CA HIS A 164 9.75 5.39 -4.20
C HIS A 164 9.24 6.82 -4.34
N LEU A 165 10.13 7.80 -4.51
CA LEU A 165 9.73 9.20 -4.74
C LEU A 165 8.95 9.36 -6.05
N GLY A 166 9.37 8.67 -7.13
CA GLY A 166 8.64 8.64 -8.39
C GLY A 166 7.23 8.08 -8.24
N PHE A 167 7.08 6.99 -7.49
CA PHE A 167 5.76 6.42 -7.19
C PHE A 167 4.92 7.28 -6.24
N ALA A 168 5.54 8.00 -5.30
CA ALA A 168 4.84 9.02 -4.51
C ALA A 168 4.26 10.10 -5.44
N GLY A 169 5.06 10.60 -6.38
CA GLY A 169 4.63 11.57 -7.38
C GLY A 169 3.45 11.06 -8.22
N ALA A 170 3.52 9.81 -8.70
CA ALA A 170 2.44 9.20 -9.49
C ALA A 170 1.12 9.12 -8.70
N HIS A 171 1.18 8.75 -7.42
CA HIS A 171 -0.01 8.72 -6.56
C HIS A 171 -0.51 10.13 -6.22
N ILE A 172 0.37 11.12 -6.00
CA ILE A 172 -0.01 12.53 -5.82
C ILE A 172 -0.75 13.05 -7.05
N CYS A 173 -0.29 12.71 -8.27
CA CYS A 173 -1.02 13.05 -9.49
C CYS A 173 -2.44 12.46 -9.48
N LEU A 174 -2.61 11.22 -9.02
CA LEU A 174 -3.95 10.62 -8.87
C LEU A 174 -4.79 11.32 -7.81
N VAL A 175 -4.22 11.80 -6.70
CA VAL A 175 -4.93 12.65 -5.72
C VAL A 175 -5.43 13.92 -6.40
N ILE A 176 -4.56 14.62 -7.11
CA ILE A 176 -4.91 15.87 -7.81
C ILE A 176 -6.02 15.60 -8.83
N LEU A 177 -5.91 14.54 -9.62
CA LEU A 177 -6.94 14.16 -10.60
C LEU A 177 -8.28 13.84 -9.94
N ALA A 178 -8.29 13.13 -8.80
CA ALA A 178 -9.52 12.85 -8.07
C ALA A 178 -10.19 14.15 -7.57
N LEU A 179 -9.40 15.04 -6.96
CA LEU A 179 -9.91 16.32 -6.44
C LEU A 179 -10.37 17.26 -7.57
N ALA A 180 -9.68 17.28 -8.71
CA ALA A 180 -10.05 18.06 -9.89
C ALA A 180 -11.27 17.50 -10.65
N SER A 181 -11.63 16.24 -10.39
CA SER A 181 -12.81 15.58 -10.99
C SER A 181 -14.06 15.71 -10.12
N ASP A 182 -13.93 16.22 -8.89
CA ASP A 182 -15.03 16.40 -7.97
C ASP A 182 -15.83 17.68 -8.28
N GLY A 183 -17.17 17.57 -8.34
CA GLY A 183 -18.08 18.71 -8.51
C GLY A 183 -18.53 19.04 -9.94
N PRO A 184 -19.44 20.02 -10.10
CA PRO A 184 -20.16 20.30 -11.36
C PRO A 184 -19.29 20.86 -12.49
N ASN A 185 -18.10 21.40 -12.17
CA ASN A 185 -17.11 21.90 -13.14
C ASN A 185 -15.85 21.02 -13.20
N GLY A 186 -15.92 19.79 -12.70
CA GLY A 186 -14.78 18.87 -12.71
C GLY A 186 -14.36 18.50 -14.14
N ILE A 187 -13.13 17.99 -14.28
CA ILE A 187 -12.55 17.63 -15.59
C ILE A 187 -13.26 16.46 -16.32
N GLY A 188 -14.35 15.93 -15.77
CA GLY A 188 -15.17 14.88 -16.40
C GLY A 188 -14.50 13.50 -16.48
N LEU A 189 -13.44 13.24 -15.70
CA LEU A 189 -12.77 11.95 -15.70
C LEU A 189 -13.71 10.86 -15.13
N PRO A 190 -13.90 9.70 -15.80
CA PRO A 190 -14.67 8.60 -15.23
C PRO A 190 -13.91 7.95 -14.06
N MET A 191 -14.59 7.62 -12.95
CA MET A 191 -13.96 6.90 -11.84
C MET A 191 -13.29 5.57 -12.26
N PRO A 192 -13.84 4.76 -13.18
CA PRO A 192 -13.14 3.57 -13.68
C PRO A 192 -11.79 3.89 -14.35
N ALA A 193 -11.69 5.01 -15.07
CA ALA A 193 -10.43 5.44 -15.69
C ALA A 193 -9.39 5.81 -14.63
N TRP A 194 -9.82 6.48 -13.55
CA TRP A 194 -8.96 6.75 -12.40
C TRP A 194 -8.47 5.45 -11.74
N THR A 195 -9.35 4.48 -11.55
CA THR A 195 -8.99 3.17 -10.94
C THR A 195 -8.04 2.37 -11.82
N ILE A 196 -8.18 2.43 -13.15
CA ILE A 196 -7.20 1.86 -14.07
C ILE A 196 -5.85 2.55 -13.88
N GLY A 197 -5.82 3.88 -13.79
CA GLY A 197 -4.59 4.63 -13.50
C GLY A 197 -3.93 4.18 -12.20
N PHE A 198 -4.70 4.03 -11.12
CA PHE A 198 -4.22 3.52 -9.83
C PHE A 198 -3.68 2.08 -9.95
N ALA A 199 -4.38 1.20 -10.66
CA ALA A 199 -3.94 -0.17 -10.90
C ALA A 199 -2.62 -0.21 -11.71
N LEU A 200 -2.49 0.63 -12.73
CA LEU A 200 -1.27 0.73 -13.54
C LEU A 200 -0.05 1.16 -12.72
N VAL A 201 -0.24 2.09 -11.77
CA VAL A 201 0.85 2.48 -10.85
C VAL A 201 1.27 1.28 -9.99
N ILE A 202 0.33 0.52 -9.42
CA ILE A 202 0.63 -0.70 -8.64
C ILE A 202 1.36 -1.74 -9.49
N VAL A 203 0.88 -2.01 -10.72
CA VAL A 203 1.52 -2.96 -11.63
C VAL A 203 2.94 -2.50 -12.00
N ALA A 204 3.14 -1.21 -12.28
CA ALA A 204 4.46 -0.65 -12.57
C ALA A 204 5.44 -0.84 -11.40
N ILE A 205 4.98 -0.72 -10.15
CA ILE A 205 5.77 -0.99 -8.95
C ILE A 205 6.27 -2.45 -8.94
N TYR A 206 5.38 -3.41 -9.20
CA TYR A 206 5.74 -4.83 -9.27
C TYR A 206 6.74 -5.13 -10.39
N ILE A 207 6.53 -4.58 -11.59
CA ILE A 207 7.37 -4.89 -12.76
C ILE A 207 8.77 -4.27 -12.62
N THR A 208 8.84 -3.03 -12.15
CA THR A 208 10.10 -2.28 -12.11
C THR A 208 10.95 -2.65 -10.90
N ARG A 209 10.37 -2.60 -9.70
CA ARG A 209 11.08 -2.84 -8.44
C ARG A 209 10.84 -4.24 -7.88
N GLY A 210 9.59 -4.67 -7.84
CA GLY A 210 9.18 -5.98 -7.33
C GLY A 210 10.01 -7.12 -7.91
N ARG A 211 10.02 -7.19 -9.24
CA ARG A 211 10.76 -8.19 -10.01
C ARG A 211 12.27 -8.15 -9.73
N ARG A 212 12.87 -6.96 -9.73
CA ARG A 212 14.32 -6.79 -9.55
C ARG A 212 14.78 -7.32 -8.19
N VAL A 213 14.11 -6.90 -7.13
CA VAL A 213 14.45 -7.30 -5.75
C VAL A 213 14.23 -8.80 -5.55
N LEU A 214 13.13 -9.35 -6.05
CA LEU A 214 12.88 -10.79 -5.98
C LEU A 214 13.93 -11.61 -6.73
N GLN A 215 14.31 -11.20 -7.94
CA GLN A 215 15.35 -11.88 -8.72
C GLN A 215 16.69 -11.92 -7.98
N GLN A 216 17.06 -10.81 -7.33
CA GLN A 216 18.27 -10.74 -6.50
C GLN A 216 18.18 -11.71 -5.30
N SER A 217 17.05 -11.73 -4.60
CA SER A 217 16.82 -12.62 -3.45
C SER A 217 16.88 -14.11 -3.85
N ILE A 218 16.24 -14.48 -4.96
CA ILE A 218 16.27 -15.84 -5.50
C ILE A 218 17.69 -16.25 -5.91
N ALA A 219 18.44 -15.36 -6.57
CA ALA A 219 19.81 -15.64 -6.98
C ALA A 219 20.72 -15.90 -5.77
N ILE A 220 20.57 -15.13 -4.69
CA ILE A 220 21.31 -15.32 -3.44
C ILE A 220 20.92 -16.64 -2.78
N ALA A 221 19.63 -16.96 -2.70
CA ALA A 221 19.17 -18.22 -2.11
C ALA A 221 19.69 -19.44 -2.87
N ARG A 222 19.81 -19.36 -4.20
CA ARG A 222 20.40 -20.42 -5.04
C ARG A 222 21.91 -20.59 -4.83
N ALA A 223 22.63 -19.51 -4.57
CA ALA A 223 24.07 -19.56 -4.35
C ALA A 223 24.46 -20.10 -2.95
N ALA A 224 23.50 -20.18 -2.03
CA ALA A 224 23.70 -20.69 -0.67
C ALA A 224 23.45 -22.21 -0.52
N ASN A 225 22.90 -22.84 -1.56
CA ASN A 225 22.65 -24.29 -1.64
C ASN A 225 23.61 -24.94 -2.63
#